data_AF-A0A820XUQ3-F1
#
_entry.id   AF-A0A820XUQ3-F1
#
_cell.length_a   1.000
_cell.length_b   1.000
_cell.length_c   1.000
_cell.angle_alpha   90.00
_cell.angle_beta   90.00
_cell.angle_gamma   90.00
#
_symmetry.space_group_name_H-M   'P 1'
#
loop_
_entity.id
_entity.type
_entity.pdbx_description
1 polymer ?
#
loop_
_entity_poly.entity_id
_entity_poly.type
_entity_poly.pdbx_seq_one_letter_code
_entity_poly.pdbx_strand_id
1 'polypeptide(L)'
;MDEEFSLDEIISYARDFQNFEKVFSAVYLHPDWLTTIPSTRRWAILHHIVLSGNTVHFDQILPSQKSNVQFRLLTKTADQETVLDIAKSHVYLSDMLKRIERLIKLDELLNYAREGKWDQCIEIVKQDPSYGNEKPPYRRFYLIHHLAYWNAVEPFKEFLKIENFHFALLLRVDGKKVNDIAREANCEAFANFIEKEYTAYFDDDDDDDILYEPSAAQNMLNQHDANIIIVPHTIYNEPQSSSAPAKKLLNRAEVNKLVPRKAKPINISNIPTRYSSKTILNLLTCSLTRATVTDPVVAADGFTYERTAIENWLKANDCSPMTNEKLAHKDLTPNVLVKRLLDTLTQ
;
A
#
# COMPACT_ATOMS: atom_id res chain seq x y z
N MET A 1 12.53 -12.71 -30.46
CA MET A 1 12.40 -14.17 -30.24
C MET A 1 11.31 -14.25 -29.20
N ASP A 2 10.09 -14.55 -29.62
CA ASP A 2 8.98 -14.68 -28.69
C ASP A 2 9.29 -15.89 -27.81
N GLU A 3 9.60 -15.67 -26.53
CA GLU A 3 9.69 -16.77 -25.57
C GLU A 3 8.30 -17.40 -25.49
N GLU A 4 8.14 -18.58 -26.10
CA GLU A 4 6.91 -19.34 -26.07
C GLU A 4 6.74 -19.90 -24.65
N PHE A 5 5.97 -19.20 -23.82
CA PHE A 5 5.67 -19.63 -22.46
C PHE A 5 4.73 -20.84 -22.48
N SER A 6 5.02 -21.88 -21.69
CA SER A 6 4.06 -22.93 -21.38
C SER A 6 3.41 -22.66 -20.02
N LEU A 7 2.06 -22.70 -19.95
CA LEU A 7 1.32 -22.51 -18.69
C LEU A 7 1.81 -23.47 -17.58
N ASP A 8 2.11 -24.72 -17.92
CA ASP A 8 2.64 -25.71 -16.97
C ASP A 8 4.02 -25.34 -16.43
N GLU A 9 4.86 -24.73 -17.26
CA GLU A 9 6.17 -24.22 -16.85
C GLU A 9 6.01 -23.02 -15.93
N ILE A 10 5.13 -22.07 -16.28
CA ILE A 10 4.85 -20.88 -15.47
C ILE A 10 4.28 -21.24 -14.09
N ILE A 11 3.36 -22.22 -14.02
CA ILE A 11 2.86 -22.73 -12.74
C ILE A 11 4.00 -23.32 -11.89
N SER A 12 4.98 -23.96 -12.52
CA SER A 12 6.16 -24.51 -11.81
C SER A 12 7.03 -23.39 -11.24
N TYR A 13 7.28 -22.31 -12.01
CA TYR A 13 7.99 -21.13 -11.50
C TYR A 13 7.24 -20.44 -10.36
N ALA A 14 5.91 -20.38 -10.43
CA ALA A 14 5.07 -19.84 -9.36
C ALA A 14 5.10 -20.70 -8.10
N ARG A 15 5.16 -22.02 -8.24
CA ARG A 15 5.25 -22.96 -7.10
C ARG A 15 6.57 -22.82 -6.34
N ASP A 16 7.68 -22.74 -7.06
CA ASP A 16 9.01 -22.76 -6.45
C ASP A 16 9.54 -21.34 -6.15
N PHE A 17 8.77 -20.30 -6.51
CA PHE A 17 9.11 -18.87 -6.39
C PHE A 17 10.47 -18.50 -7.01
N GLN A 18 10.95 -19.31 -7.96
CA GLN A 18 12.29 -19.17 -8.52
C GLN A 18 12.40 -17.99 -9.49
N ASN A 19 11.27 -17.55 -10.09
CA ASN A 19 11.27 -16.48 -11.07
C ASN A 19 9.92 -15.76 -11.18
N PHE A 20 9.65 -14.81 -10.26
CA PHE A 20 8.42 -14.02 -10.30
C PHE A 20 8.34 -13.13 -11.55
N GLU A 21 9.46 -12.63 -12.07
CA GLU A 21 9.47 -11.79 -13.28
C GLU A 21 8.93 -12.54 -14.51
N LYS A 22 9.32 -13.81 -14.68
CA LYS A 22 8.76 -14.67 -15.74
C LYS A 22 7.27 -14.94 -15.52
N VAL A 23 6.85 -15.22 -14.29
CA VAL A 23 5.43 -15.42 -13.96
C VAL A 23 4.61 -14.16 -14.27
N PHE A 24 5.12 -13.01 -13.85
CA PHE A 24 4.50 -11.71 -14.09
C PHE A 24 4.39 -11.42 -15.59
N SER A 25 5.47 -11.58 -16.34
CA SER A 25 5.49 -11.34 -17.80
C SER A 25 4.50 -12.25 -18.54
N ALA A 26 4.45 -13.54 -18.18
CA ALA A 26 3.52 -14.48 -18.79
C ALA A 26 2.06 -14.16 -18.45
N VAL A 27 1.75 -13.82 -17.20
CA VAL A 27 0.38 -13.43 -16.79
C VAL A 27 -0.01 -12.07 -17.39
N TYR A 28 0.93 -11.16 -17.60
CA TYR A 28 0.66 -9.91 -18.29
C TYR A 28 0.25 -10.12 -19.76
N LEU A 29 0.92 -11.03 -20.46
CA LEU A 29 0.59 -11.42 -21.84
C LEU A 29 -0.68 -12.29 -21.92
N HIS A 30 -0.90 -13.13 -20.93
CA HIS A 30 -2.04 -14.05 -20.83
C HIS A 30 -2.74 -13.91 -19.46
N PRO A 31 -3.59 -12.88 -19.27
CA PRO A 31 -4.23 -12.60 -17.98
C PRO A 31 -5.04 -13.75 -17.41
N ASP A 32 -5.68 -14.54 -18.27
CA ASP A 32 -6.46 -15.73 -17.91
C ASP A 32 -5.64 -16.81 -17.19
N TRP A 33 -4.34 -16.88 -17.43
CA TRP A 33 -3.45 -17.88 -16.82
C TRP A 33 -3.33 -17.74 -15.30
N LEU A 34 -3.58 -16.54 -14.75
CA LEU A 34 -3.51 -16.34 -13.30
C LEU A 34 -4.45 -17.28 -12.54
N THR A 35 -5.63 -17.55 -13.11
CA THR A 35 -6.71 -18.34 -12.49
C THR A 35 -6.97 -19.67 -13.19
N THR A 36 -6.38 -19.88 -14.37
CA THR A 36 -6.53 -21.13 -15.13
C THR A 36 -5.80 -22.28 -14.45
N ILE A 37 -6.45 -23.44 -14.40
CA ILE A 37 -5.90 -24.69 -13.86
C ILE A 37 -5.85 -25.73 -15.00
N PRO A 38 -4.66 -26.09 -15.50
CA PRO A 38 -4.50 -27.21 -16.42
C PRO A 38 -4.98 -28.52 -15.79
N SER A 39 -5.46 -29.46 -16.61
CA SER A 39 -5.90 -30.79 -16.16
C SER A 39 -4.80 -31.60 -15.45
N THR A 40 -3.54 -31.26 -15.70
CA THR A 40 -2.34 -31.84 -15.09
C THR A 40 -2.02 -31.28 -13.69
N ARG A 41 -2.72 -30.22 -13.25
CA ARG A 41 -2.41 -29.47 -12.02
C ARG A 41 -3.60 -29.39 -11.09
N ARG A 42 -3.33 -29.28 -9.79
CA ARG A 42 -4.35 -29.03 -8.77
C ARG A 42 -4.65 -27.54 -8.62
N TRP A 43 -3.64 -26.69 -8.82
CA TRP A 43 -3.64 -25.28 -8.43
C TRP A 43 -3.27 -24.37 -9.61
N ALA A 44 -3.92 -23.20 -9.67
CA ALA A 44 -3.53 -22.10 -10.55
C ALA A 44 -2.34 -21.31 -9.99
N ILE A 45 -1.77 -20.42 -10.81
CA ILE A 45 -0.72 -19.47 -10.40
C ILE A 45 -1.13 -18.67 -9.16
N LEU A 46 -2.35 -18.15 -9.11
CA LEU A 46 -2.84 -17.35 -7.98
C LEU A 46 -2.77 -18.08 -6.64
N HIS A 47 -3.11 -19.37 -6.61
CA HIS A 47 -3.08 -20.17 -5.38
C HIS A 47 -1.65 -20.34 -4.86
N HIS A 48 -0.67 -20.54 -5.77
CA HIS A 48 0.73 -20.60 -5.40
C HIS A 48 1.22 -19.26 -4.84
N ILE A 49 0.88 -18.13 -5.47
CA ILE A 49 1.23 -16.80 -4.97
C ILE A 49 0.64 -16.56 -3.58
N VAL A 50 -0.61 -16.96 -3.33
CA VAL A 50 -1.23 -16.82 -2.00
C VAL A 50 -0.54 -17.70 -0.97
N LEU A 51 -0.26 -18.97 -1.28
CA LEU A 51 0.45 -19.88 -0.38
C LEU A 51 1.85 -19.37 0.00
N SER A 52 2.48 -18.60 -0.90
CA SER A 52 3.80 -17.99 -0.68
C SER A 52 3.84 -17.02 0.51
N GLY A 53 2.70 -16.39 0.81
CA GLY A 53 2.62 -15.30 1.78
C GLY A 53 3.26 -13.98 1.35
N ASN A 54 3.82 -13.89 0.13
CA ASN A 54 4.40 -12.66 -0.39
C ASN A 54 3.30 -11.72 -0.93
N THR A 55 2.84 -10.81 -0.08
CA THR A 55 1.81 -9.81 -0.41
C THR A 55 2.27 -8.83 -1.49
N VAL A 56 3.57 -8.56 -1.60
CA VAL A 56 4.12 -7.67 -2.65
C VAL A 56 3.90 -8.26 -4.04
N HIS A 57 4.25 -9.52 -4.24
CA HIS A 57 4.02 -10.22 -5.51
C HIS A 57 2.53 -10.34 -5.84
N PHE A 58 1.70 -10.57 -4.81
CA PHE A 58 0.25 -10.61 -4.95
C PHE A 58 -0.32 -9.27 -5.41
N ASP A 59 0.08 -8.17 -4.78
CA ASP A 59 -0.37 -6.82 -5.16
C ASP A 59 0.19 -6.37 -6.52
N GLN A 60 1.37 -6.83 -6.90
CA GLN A 60 1.95 -6.56 -8.21
C GLN A 60 1.20 -7.26 -9.35
N ILE A 61 0.78 -8.52 -9.16
CA ILE A 61 0.20 -9.30 -10.25
C ILE A 61 -1.28 -8.98 -10.49
N LEU A 62 -2.04 -8.64 -9.46
CA LEU A 62 -3.48 -8.42 -9.58
C LEU A 62 -3.90 -7.30 -10.57
N PRO A 63 -3.19 -6.15 -10.69
CA PRO A 63 -3.47 -5.14 -11.72
C PRO A 63 -3.50 -5.66 -13.16
N SER A 64 -2.78 -6.74 -13.47
CA SER A 64 -2.80 -7.37 -14.81
C SER A 64 -4.19 -7.87 -15.21
N GLN A 65 -5.08 -8.04 -14.23
CA GLN A 65 -6.43 -8.58 -14.44
C GLN A 65 -7.46 -7.49 -14.77
N LYS A 66 -7.08 -6.21 -14.86
CA LYS A 66 -8.01 -5.10 -15.21
C LYS A 66 -8.79 -5.36 -16.51
N SER A 67 -8.16 -6.00 -17.51
CA SER A 67 -8.78 -6.36 -18.80
C SER A 67 -9.49 -7.72 -18.80
N ASN A 68 -9.28 -8.54 -17.76
CA ASN A 68 -9.84 -9.88 -17.66
C ASN A 68 -11.23 -9.86 -17.00
N VAL A 69 -12.28 -9.79 -17.82
CA VAL A 69 -13.68 -9.75 -17.36
C VAL A 69 -14.10 -11.01 -16.59
N GLN A 70 -13.45 -12.14 -16.85
CA GLN A 70 -13.74 -13.42 -16.21
C GLN A 70 -12.98 -13.61 -14.89
N PHE A 71 -12.04 -12.72 -14.56
CA PHE A 71 -11.27 -12.83 -13.33
C PHE A 71 -12.16 -12.83 -12.09
N ARG A 72 -11.89 -13.76 -11.17
CA ARG A 72 -12.53 -13.83 -9.84
C ARG A 72 -11.44 -14.08 -8.81
N LEU A 73 -11.36 -13.22 -7.80
CA LEU A 73 -10.37 -13.37 -6.74
C LEU A 73 -10.51 -14.71 -6.00
N LEU A 74 -11.75 -15.08 -5.65
CA LEU A 74 -12.10 -16.35 -5.00
C LEU A 74 -12.15 -17.52 -5.99
N THR A 75 -11.12 -17.64 -6.82
CA THR A 75 -10.93 -18.83 -7.67
C THR A 75 -10.73 -20.05 -6.77
N LYS A 76 -11.28 -21.18 -7.21
CA LYS A 76 -11.16 -22.47 -6.53
C LYS A 76 -10.06 -23.32 -7.15
N THR A 77 -9.38 -24.09 -6.32
CA THR A 77 -8.52 -25.20 -6.74
C THR A 77 -9.34 -26.33 -7.35
N ALA A 78 -8.67 -27.33 -7.94
CA ALA A 78 -9.32 -28.57 -8.38
C ALA A 78 -10.10 -29.26 -7.25
N ASP A 79 -9.63 -29.11 -6.00
CA ASP A 79 -10.22 -29.69 -4.80
C ASP A 79 -11.25 -28.77 -4.13
N GLN A 80 -11.74 -27.75 -4.84
CA GLN A 80 -12.78 -26.80 -4.41
C GLN A 80 -12.39 -25.84 -3.27
N GLU A 81 -11.13 -25.81 -2.85
CA GLU A 81 -10.62 -24.83 -1.87
C GLU A 81 -10.38 -23.47 -2.56
N THR A 82 -10.87 -22.37 -1.98
CA THR A 82 -10.60 -21.02 -2.46
C THR A 82 -9.25 -20.48 -1.97
N VAL A 83 -8.76 -19.40 -2.57
CA VAL A 83 -7.60 -18.66 -2.04
C VAL A 83 -7.78 -18.21 -0.59
N LEU A 84 -9.02 -17.91 -0.16
CA LEU A 84 -9.33 -17.56 1.22
C LEU A 84 -9.21 -18.77 2.15
N ASP A 85 -9.66 -19.95 1.70
CA ASP A 85 -9.56 -21.19 2.48
C ASP A 85 -8.09 -21.59 2.68
N ILE A 86 -7.27 -21.45 1.62
CA ILE A 86 -5.81 -21.65 1.70
C ILE A 86 -5.21 -20.69 2.72
N ALA A 87 -5.52 -19.39 2.65
CA ALA A 87 -5.01 -18.39 3.58
C ALA A 87 -5.41 -18.67 5.04
N LYS A 88 -6.67 -19.09 5.28
CA LYS A 88 -7.18 -19.43 6.62
C LYS A 88 -6.53 -20.69 7.21
N SER A 89 -6.24 -21.68 6.38
CA SER A 89 -5.65 -22.95 6.81
C SER A 89 -4.18 -22.85 7.21
N HIS A 90 -3.49 -21.75 6.89
CA HIS A 90 -2.05 -21.58 7.14
C HIS A 90 -1.78 -20.41 8.09
N VAL A 91 -1.38 -20.73 9.33
CA VAL A 91 -1.18 -19.76 10.42
C VAL A 91 -0.16 -18.65 10.08
N TYR A 92 0.83 -18.95 9.23
CA TYR A 92 1.87 -17.99 8.83
C TYR A 92 1.41 -16.96 7.78
N LEU A 93 0.21 -17.10 7.22
CA LEU A 93 -0.34 -16.23 6.17
C LEU A 93 -1.18 -15.07 6.72
N SER A 94 -0.89 -14.56 7.92
CA SER A 94 -1.73 -13.55 8.58
C SER A 94 -1.92 -12.28 7.74
N ASP A 95 -0.86 -11.79 7.09
CA ASP A 95 -0.91 -10.56 6.30
C ASP A 95 -1.58 -10.79 4.94
N MET A 96 -1.33 -11.95 4.32
CA MET A 96 -2.02 -12.38 3.11
C MET A 96 -3.52 -12.57 3.34
N LEU A 97 -3.90 -13.18 4.47
CA LEU A 97 -5.29 -13.36 4.87
C LEU A 97 -5.99 -12.01 5.03
N LYS A 98 -5.41 -11.08 5.81
CA LYS A 98 -5.92 -9.72 5.96
C LYS A 98 -6.07 -9.02 4.61
N ARG A 99 -5.07 -9.15 3.72
CA ARG A 99 -5.11 -8.54 2.39
C ARG A 99 -6.25 -9.12 1.53
N ILE A 100 -6.43 -10.44 1.51
CA ILE A 100 -7.51 -11.10 0.77
C ILE A 100 -8.89 -10.70 1.33
N GLU A 101 -9.07 -10.72 2.66
CA GLU A 101 -10.33 -10.31 3.31
C GLU A 101 -10.68 -8.85 2.98
N ARG A 102 -9.68 -7.96 2.96
CA ARG A 102 -9.85 -6.57 2.55
C ARG A 102 -10.32 -6.45 1.10
N LEU A 103 -9.69 -7.17 0.17
CA LEU A 103 -10.08 -7.16 -1.24
C LEU A 103 -11.50 -7.71 -1.46
N ILE A 104 -11.89 -8.76 -0.72
CA ILE A 104 -13.26 -9.30 -0.76
C ILE A 104 -14.27 -8.24 -0.33
N LYS A 105 -13.99 -7.51 0.76
CA LYS A 105 -14.87 -6.45 1.25
C LYS A 105 -14.99 -5.28 0.29
N LEU A 106 -13.89 -4.89 -0.34
CA LEU A 106 -13.89 -3.90 -1.41
C LEU A 106 -14.68 -4.36 -2.65
N ASP A 107 -14.57 -5.64 -3.03
CA ASP A 107 -15.38 -6.20 -4.11
C ASP A 107 -16.88 -6.20 -3.77
N GLU A 108 -17.23 -6.55 -2.54
CA GLU A 108 -18.61 -6.51 -2.03
C GLU A 108 -19.17 -5.07 -2.10
N LEU A 109 -18.42 -4.09 -1.59
CA LEU A 109 -18.77 -2.66 -1.66
C LEU A 109 -19.05 -2.20 -3.09
N LEU A 110 -18.15 -2.49 -4.02
CA LEU A 110 -18.29 -2.03 -5.41
C LEU A 110 -19.36 -2.81 -6.19
N ASN A 111 -19.72 -4.02 -5.77
CA ASN A 111 -20.88 -4.72 -6.31
C ASN A 111 -22.20 -4.07 -5.85
N TYR A 112 -22.34 -3.73 -4.57
CA TYR A 112 -23.50 -2.99 -4.10
C TYR A 112 -23.62 -1.61 -4.76
N ALA A 113 -22.49 -0.89 -4.92
CA ALA A 113 -22.47 0.40 -5.61
C ALA A 113 -22.89 0.29 -7.08
N ARG A 114 -22.46 -0.77 -7.78
CA ARG A 114 -22.92 -1.05 -9.15
C ARG A 114 -24.42 -1.23 -9.24
N GLU A 115 -25.05 -1.83 -8.22
CA GLU A 115 -26.49 -2.07 -8.14
C GLU A 115 -27.29 -0.90 -7.52
N GLY A 116 -26.63 0.21 -7.15
CA GLY A 116 -27.29 1.36 -6.51
C GLY A 116 -27.73 1.11 -5.06
N LYS A 117 -27.17 0.09 -4.40
CA LYS A 117 -27.49 -0.32 -3.02
C LYS A 117 -26.68 0.49 -2.00
N TRP A 118 -27.01 1.76 -1.85
CA TRP A 118 -26.20 2.72 -1.09
C TRP A 118 -26.18 2.48 0.42
N ASP A 119 -27.27 2.01 1.01
CA ASP A 119 -27.33 1.73 2.46
C ASP A 119 -26.28 0.68 2.85
N GLN A 120 -26.18 -0.40 2.07
CA GLN A 120 -25.15 -1.43 2.28
C GLN A 120 -23.74 -0.89 2.10
N CYS A 121 -23.52 -0.01 1.10
CA CYS A 121 -22.23 0.63 0.90
C CYS A 121 -21.84 1.52 2.09
N ILE A 122 -22.79 2.30 2.61
CA ILE A 122 -22.60 3.17 3.78
C ILE A 122 -22.24 2.34 5.01
N GLU A 123 -22.92 1.22 5.24
CA GLU A 123 -22.58 0.34 6.37
C GLU A 123 -21.17 -0.25 6.27
N ILE A 124 -20.69 -0.58 5.06
CA ILE A 124 -19.31 -1.03 4.86
C ILE A 124 -18.31 0.11 5.14
N VAL A 125 -18.57 1.32 4.63
CA VAL A 125 -17.67 2.47 4.84
C VAL A 125 -17.69 2.95 6.30
N LYS A 126 -18.79 2.80 7.03
CA LYS A 126 -18.83 3.07 8.48
C LYS A 126 -17.93 2.13 9.28
N GLN A 127 -17.78 0.88 8.84
CA GLN A 127 -16.90 -0.09 9.52
C GLN A 127 -15.43 0.27 9.32
N ASP A 128 -15.07 0.73 8.13
CA ASP A 128 -13.73 1.24 7.80
C ASP A 128 -13.83 2.34 6.73
N PRO A 129 -13.69 3.62 7.12
CA PRO A 129 -13.80 4.77 6.22
C PRO A 129 -12.83 4.72 5.03
N SER A 130 -11.69 4.03 5.16
CA SER A 130 -10.70 3.96 4.09
C SER A 130 -11.23 3.23 2.85
N TYR A 131 -12.27 2.39 2.98
CA TYR A 131 -12.89 1.69 1.85
C TYR A 131 -13.53 2.61 0.82
N GLY A 132 -14.03 3.78 1.21
CA GLY A 132 -14.73 4.66 0.27
C GLY A 132 -13.83 5.28 -0.81
N ASN A 133 -12.51 5.27 -0.60
CA ASN A 133 -11.50 5.81 -1.53
C ASN A 133 -10.50 4.75 -2.02
N GLU A 134 -10.71 3.47 -1.70
CA GLU A 134 -9.91 2.37 -2.22
C GLU A 134 -10.73 1.57 -3.24
N LYS A 135 -10.04 0.83 -4.11
CA LYS A 135 -10.66 -0.22 -4.93
C LYS A 135 -9.70 -1.41 -5.05
N PRO A 136 -10.21 -2.61 -5.32
CA PRO A 136 -9.34 -3.72 -5.72
C PRO A 136 -8.53 -3.33 -6.98
N PRO A 137 -7.26 -3.71 -7.07
CA PRO A 137 -6.38 -3.29 -8.17
C PRO A 137 -6.86 -3.75 -9.56
N TYR A 138 -7.64 -4.83 -9.62
CA TYR A 138 -8.28 -5.37 -10.82
C TYR A 138 -9.64 -4.74 -11.16
N ARG A 139 -10.15 -3.80 -10.35
CA ARG A 139 -11.37 -3.03 -10.65
C ARG A 139 -11.02 -1.73 -11.35
N ARG A 140 -11.88 -1.32 -12.29
CA ARG A 140 -11.73 -0.05 -13.03
C ARG A 140 -12.18 1.17 -12.21
N PHE A 141 -13.37 1.10 -11.62
CA PHE A 141 -14.03 2.25 -10.99
C PHE A 141 -13.94 2.21 -9.45
N TYR A 142 -13.85 3.40 -8.84
CA TYR A 142 -14.00 3.62 -7.38
C TYR A 142 -15.47 3.84 -7.00
N LEU A 143 -15.78 3.83 -5.70
CA LEU A 143 -17.12 4.13 -5.18
C LEU A 143 -17.66 5.48 -5.68
N ILE A 144 -16.82 6.52 -5.69
CA ILE A 144 -17.22 7.86 -6.14
C ILE A 144 -17.65 7.90 -7.62
N HIS A 145 -17.03 7.08 -8.47
CA HIS A 145 -17.39 6.96 -9.88
C HIS A 145 -18.74 6.27 -10.07
N HIS A 146 -19.08 5.32 -9.19
CA HIS A 146 -20.41 4.72 -9.17
C HIS A 146 -21.48 5.74 -8.75
N LEU A 147 -21.20 6.57 -7.74
CA LEU A 147 -22.11 7.65 -7.34
C LEU A 147 -22.35 8.64 -8.48
N ALA A 148 -21.29 9.03 -9.18
CA ALA A 148 -21.35 9.88 -10.37
C ALA A 148 -22.22 9.27 -11.47
N TYR A 149 -21.99 8.00 -11.82
CA TYR A 149 -22.75 7.28 -12.84
C TYR A 149 -24.24 7.13 -12.50
N TRP A 150 -24.58 6.98 -11.22
CA TRP A 150 -25.97 6.87 -10.77
C TRP A 150 -26.64 8.22 -10.51
N ASN A 151 -25.97 9.34 -10.79
CA ASN A 151 -26.43 10.70 -10.46
C ASN A 151 -26.81 10.85 -8.96
N ALA A 152 -26.10 10.15 -8.08
CA ALA A 152 -26.51 9.87 -6.71
C ALA A 152 -26.06 10.95 -5.71
N VAL A 153 -26.63 12.16 -5.84
CA VAL A 153 -26.30 13.31 -4.98
C VAL A 153 -26.66 13.09 -3.52
N GLU A 154 -27.86 12.59 -3.23
CA GLU A 154 -28.29 12.37 -1.84
C GLU A 154 -27.47 11.26 -1.15
N PRO A 155 -27.24 10.08 -1.75
CA PRO A 155 -26.31 9.10 -1.20
C PRO A 155 -24.91 9.66 -0.95
N PHE A 156 -24.37 10.48 -1.86
CA PHE A 156 -23.09 11.15 -1.65
C PHE A 156 -23.08 12.01 -0.39
N LYS A 157 -24.14 12.82 -0.15
CA LYS A 157 -24.28 13.60 1.09
C LYS A 157 -24.39 12.71 2.33
N GLU A 158 -25.06 11.57 2.24
CA GLU A 158 -25.13 10.62 3.37
C GLU A 158 -23.76 10.04 3.72
N PHE A 159 -22.91 9.72 2.74
CA PHE A 159 -21.54 9.29 3.00
C PHE A 159 -20.72 10.35 3.74
N LEU A 160 -20.89 11.63 3.41
CA LEU A 160 -20.18 12.73 4.08
C LEU A 160 -20.56 12.91 5.56
N LYS A 161 -21.64 12.27 6.03
CA LYS A 161 -22.01 12.25 7.45
C LYS A 161 -21.23 11.22 8.27
N ILE A 162 -20.48 10.32 7.61
CA ILE A 162 -19.65 9.32 8.28
C ILE A 162 -18.44 10.03 8.93
N GLU A 163 -18.20 9.76 10.21
CA GLU A 163 -17.08 10.34 10.95
C GLU A 163 -15.73 9.94 10.32
N ASN A 164 -14.82 10.91 10.20
CA ASN A 164 -13.48 10.70 9.62
C ASN A 164 -13.48 10.24 8.15
N PHE A 165 -14.58 10.44 7.42
CA PHE A 165 -14.67 10.11 6.00
C PHE A 165 -14.79 11.34 5.11
N HIS A 166 -13.97 11.38 4.06
CA HIS A 166 -14.09 12.37 2.97
C HIS A 166 -13.80 11.69 1.65
N PHE A 167 -14.54 12.03 0.60
CA PHE A 167 -14.23 11.53 -0.74
C PHE A 167 -12.97 12.19 -1.30
N ALA A 168 -12.07 11.39 -1.87
CA ALA A 168 -11.00 11.88 -2.71
C ALA A 168 -11.56 12.17 -4.12
N LEU A 169 -11.89 13.44 -4.38
CA LEU A 169 -12.49 13.86 -5.67
C LEU A 169 -11.50 13.88 -6.84
N LEU A 170 -10.19 13.82 -6.54
CA LEU A 170 -9.11 13.74 -7.53
C LEU A 170 -8.88 12.33 -8.08
N LEU A 171 -9.61 11.31 -7.61
CA LEU A 171 -9.50 9.96 -8.15
C LEU A 171 -9.93 9.96 -9.62
N ARG A 172 -9.03 9.53 -10.51
CA ARG A 172 -9.28 9.47 -11.96
C ARG A 172 -9.54 8.05 -12.44
N VAL A 173 -10.29 7.94 -13.53
CA VAL A 173 -10.43 6.72 -14.31
C VAL A 173 -10.23 7.06 -15.78
N ASP A 174 -9.28 6.38 -16.42
CA ASP A 174 -8.88 6.63 -17.82
C ASP A 174 -8.53 8.11 -18.09
N GLY A 175 -7.85 8.74 -17.13
CA GLY A 175 -7.46 10.16 -17.17
C GLY A 175 -8.58 11.15 -16.81
N LYS A 176 -9.83 10.70 -16.73
CA LYS A 176 -10.99 11.59 -16.53
C LYS A 176 -11.26 11.88 -15.06
N LYS A 177 -11.67 13.11 -14.76
CA LYS A 177 -12.16 13.49 -13.43
C LYS A 177 -13.58 12.95 -13.22
N VAL A 178 -14.01 12.91 -11.96
CA VAL A 178 -15.35 12.42 -11.58
C VAL A 178 -16.49 13.23 -12.22
N ASN A 179 -16.35 14.55 -12.35
CA ASN A 179 -17.35 15.43 -12.97
C ASN A 179 -17.49 15.16 -14.48
N ASP A 180 -16.38 14.91 -15.17
CA ASP A 180 -16.40 14.53 -16.59
C ASP A 180 -17.13 13.20 -16.79
N ILE A 181 -16.84 12.21 -15.94
CA ILE A 181 -17.51 10.90 -15.97
C ILE A 181 -19.01 11.04 -15.72
N ALA A 182 -19.42 11.90 -14.78
CA ALA A 182 -20.82 12.19 -14.54
C ALA A 182 -21.49 12.82 -15.77
N ARG A 183 -20.85 13.79 -16.44
CA ARG A 183 -21.40 14.41 -17.65
C ARG A 183 -21.52 13.45 -18.82
N GLU A 184 -20.50 12.64 -19.07
CA GLU A 184 -20.54 11.62 -20.13
C GLU A 184 -21.66 10.59 -19.91
N ALA A 185 -22.01 10.33 -18.65
CA ALA A 185 -23.15 9.49 -18.28
C ALA A 185 -24.50 10.23 -18.27
N ASN A 186 -24.57 11.49 -18.73
CA ASN A 186 -25.74 12.38 -18.64
C ASN A 186 -26.27 12.60 -17.21
N CYS A 187 -25.38 12.53 -16.22
CA CYS A 187 -25.68 12.70 -14.80
C CYS A 187 -25.33 14.12 -14.34
N GLU A 188 -26.02 15.11 -14.92
CA GLU A 188 -25.70 16.53 -14.74
C GLU A 188 -25.89 17.02 -13.29
N ALA A 189 -26.86 16.48 -12.56
CA ALA A 189 -27.13 16.94 -11.19
C ALA A 189 -25.94 16.66 -10.26
N PHE A 190 -25.31 15.50 -10.41
CA PHE A 190 -24.10 15.14 -9.66
C PHE A 190 -22.91 16.02 -10.06
N ALA A 191 -22.66 16.18 -11.36
CA ALA A 191 -21.56 17.03 -11.85
C ALA A 191 -21.71 18.47 -11.36
N ASN A 192 -22.88 19.07 -11.55
CA ASN A 192 -23.15 20.45 -11.14
C ASN A 192 -23.05 20.62 -9.62
N PHE A 193 -23.47 19.61 -8.85
CA PHE A 193 -23.36 19.63 -7.40
C PHE A 193 -21.89 19.65 -6.95
N ILE A 194 -21.07 18.71 -7.44
CA ILE A 194 -19.67 18.62 -6.98
C ILE A 194 -18.82 19.80 -7.45
N GLU A 195 -19.06 20.34 -8.64
CA GLU A 195 -18.32 21.52 -9.12
C GLU A 195 -18.66 22.78 -8.35
N LYS A 196 -19.93 22.91 -7.96
CA LYS A 196 -20.39 24.06 -7.18
C LYS A 196 -19.89 23.99 -5.73
N GLU A 197 -19.94 22.83 -5.10
CA GLU A 197 -19.56 22.68 -3.69
C GLU A 197 -18.05 22.50 -3.49
N TYR A 198 -17.35 21.95 -4.50
CA TYR A 198 -15.92 21.65 -4.45
C TYR A 198 -15.15 22.33 -5.59
N THR A 199 -15.48 23.59 -5.85
CA THR A 199 -14.96 24.40 -6.94
C THR A 199 -13.43 24.36 -7.06
N ALA A 200 -12.69 24.41 -5.95
CA ALA A 200 -11.22 24.35 -5.94
C ALA A 200 -10.60 23.06 -6.53
N TYR A 201 -11.38 21.99 -6.74
CA TYR A 201 -10.92 20.76 -7.39
C TYR A 201 -11.17 20.73 -8.90
N PHE A 202 -11.99 21.66 -9.40
CA PHE A 202 -12.50 21.67 -10.77
C PHE A 202 -12.21 22.99 -11.50
N ASP A 203 -11.96 24.08 -10.78
CA ASP A 203 -11.36 25.30 -11.31
C ASP A 203 -9.85 25.06 -11.45
N ASP A 204 -9.40 24.73 -12.66
CA ASP A 204 -8.10 25.08 -13.24
C ASP A 204 -7.98 24.40 -14.62
N ASP A 205 -7.83 25.24 -15.65
CA ASP A 205 -7.54 24.95 -17.05
C ASP A 205 -6.04 24.68 -17.31
N ASP A 206 -5.23 24.49 -16.26
CA ASP A 206 -3.79 24.29 -16.39
C ASP A 206 -3.41 22.81 -16.20
N ASP A 207 -3.07 22.15 -17.31
CA ASP A 207 -1.91 21.25 -17.57
C ASP A 207 -1.21 20.48 -16.43
N ASP A 208 -1.82 20.20 -15.28
CA ASP A 208 -1.27 19.27 -14.29
C ASP A 208 -1.74 17.84 -14.61
N ASP A 209 -1.06 17.27 -15.58
CA ASP A 209 -1.01 15.86 -15.98
C ASP A 209 -0.41 14.97 -14.86
N ILE A 210 -0.76 15.25 -13.60
CA ILE A 210 -0.47 14.38 -12.46
C ILE A 210 -1.45 13.20 -12.55
N LEU A 211 -1.03 12.16 -13.25
CA LEU A 211 -1.61 10.82 -13.21
C LEU A 211 -1.57 10.29 -11.77
N TYR A 212 -2.55 10.69 -10.96
CA TYR A 212 -2.81 10.07 -9.67
C TYR A 212 -3.47 8.71 -9.93
N GLU A 213 -2.66 7.70 -10.27
CA GLU A 213 -3.05 6.31 -10.10
C GLU A 213 -3.02 5.99 -8.60
N PRO A 214 -4.16 5.71 -7.96
CA PRO A 214 -4.24 5.39 -6.54
C PRO A 214 -3.78 3.93 -6.35
N SER A 215 -2.47 3.74 -6.40
CA SER A 215 -1.78 2.56 -5.85
C SER A 215 -0.52 2.95 -5.08
N ALA A 216 -0.04 4.19 -5.19
CA ALA A 216 1.11 4.69 -4.42
C ALA A 216 0.70 5.38 -3.10
N ALA A 217 -0.43 6.09 -3.06
CA ALA A 217 -0.80 6.90 -1.90
C ALA A 217 -1.50 6.14 -0.76
N GLN A 218 -2.18 5.02 -1.02
CA GLN A 218 -2.69 4.15 0.07
C GLN A 218 -1.56 3.47 0.85
N ASN A 219 -0.36 3.31 0.25
CA ASN A 219 0.80 2.77 0.95
C ASN A 219 1.49 3.81 1.87
N MET A 220 1.19 5.10 1.71
CA MET A 220 1.74 6.16 2.57
C MET A 220 0.83 6.52 3.76
N LEU A 221 -0.43 6.05 3.77
CA LEU A 221 -1.37 6.28 4.88
C LEU A 221 -1.50 5.09 5.86
N ASN A 222 -0.82 3.96 5.60
CA ASN A 222 -0.80 2.79 6.50
C ASN A 222 0.46 2.70 7.40
N GLN A 223 1.21 3.79 7.57
CA GLN A 223 2.33 3.85 8.53
C GLN A 223 2.00 4.54 9.86
N HIS A 224 0.74 4.89 10.12
CA HIS A 224 0.34 5.40 11.41
C HIS A 224 -0.77 4.53 12.01
N ASP A 225 -0.36 3.45 12.69
CA ASP A 225 -0.72 3.31 14.11
C ASP A 225 0.05 2.19 14.81
N ALA A 226 1.05 2.61 15.57
CA ALA A 226 1.32 2.04 16.89
C ALA A 226 1.73 3.19 17.84
N ASN A 227 0.71 3.82 18.44
CA ASN A 227 0.61 4.31 19.83
C ASN A 227 1.81 5.14 20.39
N ILE A 228 1.69 6.39 20.87
CA ILE A 228 0.68 7.00 21.76
C ILE A 228 0.68 8.54 21.61
N ILE A 229 -0.54 9.06 21.72
CA ILE A 229 -1.07 10.44 21.84
C ILE A 229 -0.36 11.36 22.85
N ILE A 230 -0.05 12.60 22.44
CA ILE A 230 -0.44 13.85 23.15
C ILE A 230 -0.81 14.91 22.09
N VAL A 231 -2.05 15.41 22.13
CA VAL A 231 -2.52 16.65 21.48
C VAL A 231 -3.24 17.49 22.55
N PRO A 232 -3.48 18.80 22.40
CA PRO A 232 -2.84 19.83 21.54
C PRO A 232 -2.52 21.14 22.32
N HIS A 233 -1.83 22.11 21.71
CA HIS A 233 -2.28 23.52 21.68
C HIS A 233 -1.29 24.44 20.93
N THR A 234 -1.78 25.06 19.85
CA THR A 234 -1.47 26.45 19.47
C THR A 234 -1.88 27.38 20.63
N ILE A 235 -1.23 28.52 20.92
CA ILE A 235 -1.37 29.82 20.25
C ILE A 235 -0.40 30.84 20.93
N TYR A 236 0.03 31.84 20.16
CA TYR A 236 0.58 33.18 20.50
C TYR A 236 0.55 33.72 21.97
N ASN A 237 1.60 34.50 22.28
CA ASN A 237 2.00 35.26 23.50
C ASN A 237 0.97 35.82 24.52
N GLU A 238 1.32 35.66 25.82
CA GLU A 238 1.20 36.48 27.09
C GLU A 238 -0.06 37.34 27.46
N PRO A 239 -0.30 37.76 28.75
CA PRO A 239 0.06 37.23 30.09
C PRO A 239 -1.10 37.19 31.16
N GLN A 240 -0.80 36.60 32.35
CA GLN A 240 -1.41 36.76 33.72
C GLN A 240 -2.45 35.75 34.31
N SER A 241 -2.07 35.23 35.50
CA SER A 241 -2.87 34.98 36.73
C SER A 241 -3.80 33.74 36.93
N SER A 242 -3.33 32.85 37.84
CA SER A 242 -4.06 32.12 38.93
C SER A 242 -4.63 30.68 38.78
N SER A 243 -4.11 29.81 39.66
CA SER A 243 -4.69 28.66 40.43
C SER A 243 -5.28 27.37 39.79
N ALA A 244 -4.44 26.30 39.76
CA ALA A 244 -4.59 24.88 40.22
C ALA A 244 -5.88 24.04 39.91
N PRO A 245 -5.87 22.67 39.96
CA PRO A 245 -4.85 21.74 40.49
C PRO A 245 -4.42 20.55 39.58
N ALA A 246 -3.24 19.99 39.87
CA ALA A 246 -2.54 18.95 39.11
C ALA A 246 -3.07 17.50 39.32
N LYS A 247 -3.12 16.69 38.25
CA LYS A 247 -3.33 15.23 38.32
C LYS A 247 -2.00 14.48 38.45
N LYS A 248 -2.03 13.43 39.28
CA LYS A 248 -0.90 12.68 39.85
C LYS A 248 -0.15 11.84 38.80
N LEU A 249 1.18 11.98 38.73
CA LEU A 249 2.08 11.15 37.92
C LEU A 249 2.39 9.83 38.64
N LEU A 250 2.23 8.70 37.95
CA LEU A 250 2.54 7.35 38.44
C LEU A 250 4.06 7.10 38.45
N ASN A 251 4.53 6.23 39.34
CA ASN A 251 5.95 6.03 39.57
C ASN A 251 6.53 4.84 38.78
N ARG A 252 7.87 4.81 38.71
CA ARG A 252 8.68 3.86 37.92
C ARG A 252 8.44 2.38 38.28
N ALA A 253 7.95 2.09 39.48
CA ALA A 253 7.64 0.72 39.92
C ALA A 253 6.30 0.22 39.36
N GLU A 254 5.34 1.11 39.10
CA GLU A 254 4.05 0.80 38.47
C GLU A 254 4.23 0.57 36.97
N VAL A 255 5.10 1.33 36.31
CA VAL A 255 5.47 1.14 34.89
C VAL A 255 6.13 -0.23 34.66
N ASN A 256 7.00 -0.67 35.57
CA ASN A 256 7.70 -1.95 35.46
C ASN A 256 6.81 -3.20 35.65
N LYS A 257 5.54 -3.04 36.08
CA LYS A 257 4.55 -4.13 36.14
C LYS A 257 3.81 -4.36 34.82
N LEU A 258 3.90 -3.43 33.86
CA LEU A 258 3.18 -3.46 32.59
C LEU A 258 4.03 -4.01 31.41
N VAL A 259 5.30 -4.37 31.64
CA VAL A 259 6.17 -4.95 30.61
C VAL A 259 6.18 -6.48 30.72
N PRO A 260 5.80 -7.25 29.68
CA PRO A 260 5.87 -8.70 29.71
C PRO A 260 7.34 -9.17 29.81
N ARG A 261 7.63 -10.05 30.77
CA ARG A 261 8.98 -10.59 31.01
C ARG A 261 9.31 -11.77 30.08
N LYS A 262 10.50 -11.68 29.47
CA LYS A 262 11.32 -12.71 28.75
C LYS A 262 10.71 -13.29 27.46
N ALA A 263 11.02 -12.67 26.32
CA ALA A 263 11.00 -13.36 25.03
C ALA A 263 12.04 -14.50 25.03
N LYS A 264 11.65 -15.69 24.55
CA LYS A 264 12.60 -16.78 24.28
C LYS A 264 13.55 -16.33 23.16
N PRO A 265 14.83 -16.75 23.18
CA PRO A 265 15.73 -16.51 22.05
C PRO A 265 15.11 -17.15 20.80
N ILE A 266 15.00 -16.37 19.73
CA ILE A 266 14.53 -16.83 18.42
C ILE A 266 15.57 -17.83 17.91
N ASN A 267 15.16 -19.06 17.62
CA ASN A 267 16.05 -20.05 17.02
C ASN A 267 16.18 -19.76 15.52
N ILE A 268 17.31 -19.14 15.15
CA ILE A 268 17.60 -18.63 13.79
C ILE A 268 18.13 -19.73 12.85
N SER A 269 18.16 -20.99 13.28
CA SER A 269 18.79 -22.09 12.54
C SER A 269 18.10 -22.45 11.22
N ASN A 270 16.87 -21.97 10.98
CA ASN A 270 16.01 -22.42 9.87
C ASN A 270 15.55 -21.30 8.92
N ILE A 271 16.17 -20.11 8.95
CA ILE A 271 15.94 -19.09 7.92
C ILE A 271 16.75 -19.51 6.67
N PRO A 272 16.15 -19.61 5.47
CA PRO A 272 16.90 -19.90 4.24
C PRO A 272 17.86 -18.74 3.95
N THR A 273 19.13 -18.90 4.31
CA THR A 273 20.22 -17.98 3.98
C THR A 273 20.61 -18.16 2.51
N ARG A 274 19.97 -17.43 1.59
CA ARG A 274 20.34 -17.50 0.16
C ARG A 274 20.49 -16.18 -0.58
N TYR A 275 20.57 -15.05 0.13
CA TYR A 275 21.28 -13.92 -0.47
C TYR A 275 22.78 -14.19 -0.31
N SER A 276 23.50 -14.31 -1.43
CA SER A 276 24.96 -14.35 -1.36
C SER A 276 25.46 -13.07 -0.68
N SER A 277 26.55 -13.14 0.09
CA SER A 277 27.13 -11.95 0.74
C SER A 277 27.35 -10.82 -0.27
N LYS A 278 27.69 -11.16 -1.53
CA LYS A 278 27.79 -10.23 -2.65
C LYS A 278 26.47 -9.49 -2.97
N THR A 279 25.33 -10.17 -2.93
CA THR A 279 24.01 -9.56 -3.19
C THR A 279 23.63 -8.60 -2.07
N ILE A 280 23.92 -8.98 -0.81
CA ILE A 280 23.66 -8.11 0.35
C ILE A 280 24.55 -6.87 0.30
N LEU A 281 25.84 -7.03 -0.05
CA LEU A 281 26.78 -5.92 -0.21
C LEU A 281 26.37 -4.95 -1.34
N ASN A 282 25.77 -5.45 -2.42
CA ASN A 282 25.24 -4.60 -3.49
C ASN A 282 24.08 -3.71 -3.01
N LEU A 283 23.22 -4.22 -2.13
CA LEU A 283 22.12 -3.44 -1.54
C LEU A 283 22.60 -2.36 -0.56
N LEU A 284 23.87 -2.44 -0.13
CA LEU A 284 24.51 -1.50 0.78
C LEU A 284 25.45 -0.53 0.04
N THR A 285 25.17 -0.25 -1.23
CA THR A 285 25.96 0.67 -2.06
C THR A 285 25.47 2.10 -1.90
N CYS A 286 26.37 3.04 -1.66
CA CYS A 286 26.05 4.46 -1.63
C CYS A 286 25.79 4.97 -3.05
N SER A 287 24.72 5.73 -3.25
CA SER A 287 24.37 6.29 -4.56
C SER A 287 25.32 7.39 -5.03
N LEU A 288 25.93 8.14 -4.11
CA LEU A 288 26.92 9.17 -4.41
C LEU A 288 28.28 8.57 -4.83
N THR A 289 28.80 7.59 -4.09
CA THR A 289 30.12 7.01 -4.35
C THR A 289 30.08 5.81 -5.29
N ARG A 290 28.89 5.22 -5.49
CA ARG A 290 28.67 3.95 -6.21
C ARG A 290 29.50 2.78 -5.68
N ALA A 291 29.89 2.86 -4.41
CA ALA A 291 30.65 1.84 -3.69
C ALA A 291 29.91 1.43 -2.41
N THR A 292 30.19 0.23 -1.90
CA THR A 292 29.64 -0.24 -0.62
C THR A 292 29.97 0.76 0.49
N VAL A 293 28.94 1.13 1.28
CA VAL A 293 29.09 2.03 2.42
C VAL A 293 30.00 1.42 3.48
N THR A 294 30.86 2.24 4.08
CA THR A 294 31.78 1.85 5.16
C THR A 294 31.41 2.51 6.47
N ASP A 295 30.97 3.77 6.42
CA ASP A 295 30.39 4.51 7.55
C ASP A 295 28.98 5.01 7.18
N PRO A 296 27.96 4.14 7.33
CA PRO A 296 26.61 4.42 6.88
C PRO A 296 25.91 5.45 7.77
N VAL A 297 25.39 6.51 7.15
CA VAL A 297 24.56 7.54 7.80
C VAL A 297 23.25 7.75 7.06
N VAL A 298 22.22 8.13 7.79
CA VAL A 298 20.88 8.45 7.26
C VAL A 298 20.71 9.96 7.21
N ALA A 299 20.26 10.49 6.07
CA ALA A 299 19.87 11.89 5.91
C ALA A 299 18.34 12.07 6.12
N ALA A 300 17.85 13.31 6.09
CA ALA A 300 16.43 13.62 6.35
C ALA A 300 15.44 12.97 5.38
N ASP A 301 15.91 12.52 4.22
CA ASP A 301 15.15 11.78 3.21
C ASP A 301 14.98 10.28 3.53
N GLY A 302 15.61 9.80 4.61
CA GLY A 302 15.55 8.40 5.04
C GLY A 302 16.51 7.46 4.30
N PHE A 303 17.30 7.94 3.34
CA PHE A 303 18.27 7.12 2.61
C PHE A 303 19.60 7.00 3.36
N THR A 304 20.29 5.86 3.17
CA THR A 304 21.62 5.62 3.76
C THR A 304 22.71 5.95 2.76
N TYR A 305 23.68 6.77 3.20
CA TYR A 305 24.83 7.20 2.41
C TYR A 305 26.13 6.88 3.13
N GLU A 306 27.23 6.92 2.39
CA GLU A 306 28.57 7.00 2.97
C GLU A 306 28.76 8.40 3.58
N ARG A 307 29.10 8.47 4.88
CA ARG A 307 29.20 9.71 5.65
C ARG A 307 29.98 10.80 4.92
N THR A 308 31.19 10.47 4.49
CA THR A 308 32.08 11.44 3.86
C THR A 308 31.50 12.00 2.55
N ALA A 309 30.74 11.20 1.81
CA ALA A 309 30.15 11.60 0.55
C ALA A 309 28.97 12.55 0.74
N ILE A 310 28.05 12.21 1.67
CA ILE A 310 26.89 13.06 1.93
C ILE A 310 27.29 14.34 2.66
N GLU A 311 28.26 14.31 3.57
CA GLU A 311 28.79 15.53 4.21
C GLU A 311 29.41 16.49 3.19
N ASN A 312 30.11 15.97 2.17
CA ASN A 312 30.65 16.79 1.09
C ASN A 312 29.55 17.34 0.17
N TRP A 313 28.53 16.54 -0.15
CA TRP A 313 27.39 16.99 -0.95
C TRP A 313 26.64 18.16 -0.27
N LEU A 314 26.39 18.05 1.04
CA LEU A 314 25.62 19.02 1.82
C LEU A 314 26.34 20.35 2.05
N LYS A 315 27.65 20.45 1.74
CA LYS A 315 28.39 21.72 1.73
C LYS A 315 27.95 22.64 0.60
N ALA A 316 27.57 22.07 -0.54
CA ALA A 316 27.20 22.83 -1.75
C ALA A 316 25.71 22.74 -2.09
N ASN A 317 24.98 21.76 -1.51
CA ASN A 317 23.58 21.48 -1.84
C ASN A 317 22.71 21.41 -0.59
N ASP A 318 21.42 21.70 -0.73
CA ASP A 318 20.38 21.48 0.29
C ASP A 318 19.34 20.42 -0.13
N CYS A 319 19.60 19.68 -1.21
CA CYS A 319 18.73 18.63 -1.73
C CYS A 319 19.30 17.21 -1.54
N SER A 320 18.41 16.21 -1.58
CA SER A 320 18.73 14.79 -1.56
C SER A 320 19.51 14.40 -2.83
N PRO A 321 20.64 13.68 -2.70
CA PRO A 321 21.30 13.07 -3.85
C PRO A 321 20.47 12.00 -4.59
N MET A 322 19.48 11.41 -3.92
CA MET A 322 18.66 10.33 -4.46
C MET A 322 17.42 10.84 -5.18
N THR A 323 16.73 11.81 -4.59
CA THR A 323 15.44 12.29 -5.12
C THR A 323 15.53 13.68 -5.75
N ASN A 324 16.65 14.39 -5.54
CA ASN A 324 16.84 15.78 -5.94
C ASN A 324 15.87 16.78 -5.24
N GLU A 325 15.11 16.32 -4.25
CA GLU A 325 14.20 17.17 -3.47
C GLU A 325 14.93 17.83 -2.29
N LYS A 326 14.44 18.97 -1.84
CA LYS A 326 15.02 19.70 -0.71
C LYS A 326 14.91 18.91 0.60
N LEU A 327 16.01 18.77 1.32
CA LEU A 327 16.04 18.09 2.62
C LEU A 327 15.40 18.96 3.71
N ALA A 328 14.60 18.35 4.58
CA ALA A 328 13.99 19.02 5.73
C ALA A 328 15.05 19.58 6.71
N HIS A 329 16.17 18.87 6.87
CA HIS A 329 17.34 19.30 7.63
C HIS A 329 18.62 18.62 7.10
N LYS A 330 19.79 19.16 7.46
CA LYS A 330 21.10 18.63 7.04
C LYS A 330 21.75 17.69 8.05
N ASP A 331 21.08 17.39 9.16
CA ASP A 331 21.59 16.49 10.19
C ASP A 331 21.71 15.05 9.66
N LEU A 332 22.80 14.38 10.05
CA LEU A 332 23.12 13.01 9.63
C LEU A 332 23.14 12.10 10.86
N THR A 333 22.34 11.03 10.80
CA THR A 333 22.24 10.07 11.91
C THR A 333 22.98 8.78 11.56
N PRO A 334 23.88 8.26 12.42
CA PRO A 334 24.55 6.98 12.15
C PRO A 334 23.57 5.81 11.99
N ASN A 335 23.72 5.01 10.93
CA ASN A 335 22.96 3.78 10.74
C ASN A 335 23.69 2.58 11.37
N VAL A 336 23.55 2.45 12.69
CA VAL A 336 24.24 1.41 13.48
C VAL A 336 23.87 -0.01 13.03
N LEU A 337 22.66 -0.22 12.51
CA LEU A 337 22.21 -1.53 12.04
C LEU A 337 22.93 -1.95 10.75
N VAL A 338 23.00 -1.06 9.76
CA VAL A 338 23.75 -1.32 8.53
C VAL A 338 25.24 -1.49 8.82
N LYS A 339 25.80 -0.71 9.75
CA LYS A 339 27.19 -0.85 10.17
C LYS A 339 27.48 -2.25 10.74
N ARG A 340 26.64 -2.74 11.66
CA ARG A 340 26.76 -4.09 12.23
C ARG A 340 26.60 -5.19 11.18
N LEU A 341 25.71 -4.99 10.22
CA LEU A 341 25.50 -5.95 9.13
C LEU A 341 26.74 -6.05 8.24
N LEU A 342 27.34 -4.92 7.86
CA LEU A 342 28.59 -4.89 7.10
C LEU A 342 29.72 -5.58 7.84
N ASP A 343 29.91 -5.25 9.11
CA ASP A 343 30.97 -5.85 9.95
C ASP A 343 30.80 -7.37 10.10
N THR A 344 29.57 -7.89 9.95
CA THR A 344 29.26 -9.34 9.96
C THR A 344 29.52 -10.01 8.60
N LEU A 345 29.42 -9.27 7.50
CA LEU A 345 29.61 -9.79 6.14
C LEU A 345 31.05 -9.72 5.65
N THR A 346 31.90 -8.93 6.31
CA THR A 346 33.33 -8.75 5.97
C THR A 346 34.29 -9.53 6.88
N GLN A 347 33.78 -10.29 7.86
CA GLN A 347 34.53 -11.30 8.63
C GLN A 347 34.48 -12.64 7.92
#